data_AF-A0A8J6IDL4-F1
#
_entry.id   AF-A0A8J6IDL4-F1
#
_cell.length_a   1.000
_cell.length_b   1.000
_cell.length_c   1.000
_cell.angle_alpha   90.00
_cell.angle_beta   90.00
_cell.angle_gamma   90.00
#
_symmetry.space_group_name_H-M   'P 1'
#
loop_
_entity.id
_entity.type
_entity.pdbx_description
1 polymer ?
#
loop_
_entity_poly.entity_id
_entity_poly.type
_entity_poly.pdbx_seq_one_letter_code
_entity_poly.pdbx_strand_id
1 'polypeptide(L)'
;MLPSPYSPGAGTMPPFLAGRDGVLRDVEDLLTRAEHFRRGSGPLVWTGVRGVGKTVTLVEARTRAGRLGFLAAHVTADRSGDLPHRLAAAIGGALANADINRAGRRWVCISA
;
A
#
# COMPACT_ATOMS: atom_id res chain seq x y z
N MET A 1 25.30 12.09 17.44
CA MET A 1 23.96 11.96 16.83
C MET A 1 23.77 10.50 16.44
N LEU A 2 22.73 9.83 16.96
CA LEU A 2 22.39 8.47 16.54
C LEU A 2 21.96 8.49 15.06
N PRO A 3 22.44 7.54 14.23
CA PRO A 3 22.05 7.48 12.83
C PRO A 3 20.54 7.27 12.69
N SER A 4 19.92 7.91 11.71
CA SER A 4 18.49 7.73 11.44
C SER A 4 18.20 6.24 11.16
N PRO A 5 17.28 5.60 11.90
CA PRO A 5 16.92 4.20 11.70
C PRO A 5 16.28 3.92 10.33
N TYR A 6 15.95 4.99 9.58
CA TYR A 6 15.36 4.93 8.25
C TYR A 6 16.33 5.34 7.14
N SER A 7 17.61 5.57 7.42
CA SER A 7 18.61 5.93 6.41
C SER A 7 18.77 4.78 5.40
N PRO A 8 18.28 4.92 4.15
CA PRO A 8 18.37 3.87 3.16
C PRO A 8 19.61 4.11 2.27
N GLY A 9 20.37 3.06 1.98
CA GLY A 9 21.11 3.01 0.73
C GLY A 9 20.14 2.99 -0.46
N ALA A 10 20.57 3.42 -1.64
CA ALA A 10 19.78 3.48 -2.87
C ALA A 10 18.85 2.26 -3.05
N GLY A 11 17.56 2.43 -2.77
CA GLY A 11 16.53 1.41 -2.98
C GLY A 11 16.45 0.28 -1.94
N THR A 12 17.23 0.30 -0.86
CA THR A 12 17.20 -0.76 0.16
C THR A 12 16.15 -0.46 1.23
N MET A 13 15.26 -1.40 1.49
CA MET A 13 14.32 -1.35 2.62
C MET A 13 15.13 -1.34 3.94
N PRO A 14 14.88 -0.40 4.87
CA PRO A 14 15.57 -0.38 6.16
C PRO A 14 15.23 -1.66 6.95
N PRO A 15 16.20 -2.24 7.68
CA PRO A 15 16.05 -3.52 8.37
C PRO A 15 15.04 -3.47 9.52
N PHE A 16 14.68 -2.26 9.99
CA PHE A 16 13.76 -2.07 11.09
C PHE A 16 12.94 -0.79 10.94
N LEU A 17 11.61 -0.92 11.04
CA LEU A 17 10.67 0.20 11.04
C LEU A 17 10.30 0.59 12.49
N ALA A 18 11.28 1.08 13.24
CA ALA A 18 11.11 1.48 14.63
C ALA A 18 9.83 2.32 14.84
N GLY A 19 8.95 1.91 15.75
CA GLY A 19 7.77 2.69 16.14
C GLY A 19 6.67 2.81 15.09
N ARG A 20 6.72 2.05 13.98
CA ARG A 20 5.67 2.07 12.93
C ARG A 20 4.71 0.89 12.99
N ASP A 21 4.88 -0.04 13.94
CA ASP A 21 4.00 -1.20 14.04
C ASP A 21 2.55 -0.82 14.31
N GLY A 22 2.30 0.22 15.13
CA GLY A 22 0.93 0.74 15.34
C GLY A 22 0.30 1.24 14.05
N VAL A 23 1.07 2.02 13.30
CA VAL A 23 0.65 2.59 12.01
C VAL A 23 0.34 1.49 10.99
N LEU A 24 1.13 0.42 10.96
CA LEU A 24 0.90 -0.71 10.06
C LEU A 24 -0.27 -1.58 10.51
N ARG A 25 -0.47 -1.76 11.83
CA ARG A 25 -1.66 -2.42 12.39
C ARG A 25 -2.95 -1.68 12.01
N ASP A 26 -2.95 -0.35 12.02
CA ASP A 26 -4.13 0.43 11.60
C ASP A 26 -4.55 0.11 10.16
N VAL A 27 -3.59 -0.15 9.27
CA VAL A 27 -3.86 -0.58 7.89
C VAL A 27 -4.46 -1.97 7.86
N GLU A 28 -3.87 -2.92 8.58
CA GLU A 28 -4.35 -4.30 8.65
C GLU A 28 -5.78 -4.37 9.20
N ASP A 29 -6.07 -3.64 10.28
CA ASP A 29 -7.40 -3.55 10.88
C ASP A 29 -8.41 -2.96 9.91
N LEU A 30 -8.02 -1.92 9.17
CA LEU A 30 -8.85 -1.27 8.18
C LEU A 30 -9.17 -2.21 7.00
N LEU A 31 -8.18 -2.95 6.50
CA LEU A 31 -8.37 -3.94 5.43
C LEU A 31 -9.22 -5.13 5.91
N THR A 32 -8.95 -5.65 7.10
CA THR A 32 -9.73 -6.75 7.71
C THR A 32 -11.20 -6.35 7.89
N ARG A 33 -11.47 -5.12 8.34
CA ARG A 33 -12.85 -4.60 8.40
C ARG A 33 -13.47 -4.45 7.02
N ALA A 34 -12.73 -3.92 6.04
CA ALA A 34 -13.23 -3.77 4.68
C ALA A 34 -13.60 -5.13 4.06
N GLU A 35 -12.81 -6.16 4.33
CA GLU A 35 -13.12 -7.54 3.99
C GLU A 35 -14.40 -7.98 4.71
N HIS A 36 -14.41 -7.99 6.05
CA HIS A 36 -15.51 -8.57 6.83
C HIS A 36 -16.87 -7.91 6.54
N PHE A 37 -16.91 -6.58 6.45
CA PHE A 37 -18.14 -5.83 6.26
C PHE A 37 -18.48 -5.55 4.79
N ARG A 38 -17.60 -5.92 3.84
CA ARG A 38 -17.75 -5.65 2.41
C ARG A 38 -18.03 -4.16 2.10
N ARG A 39 -17.47 -3.27 2.91
CA ARG A 39 -17.62 -1.81 2.78
C ARG A 39 -16.26 -1.16 2.64
N GLY A 40 -16.17 -0.16 1.77
CA GLY A 40 -14.99 0.68 1.68
C GLY A 40 -14.74 1.39 3.00
N SER A 41 -13.50 1.37 3.46
CA SER A 41 -13.01 2.22 4.53
C SER A 41 -12.62 3.59 3.99
N GLY A 42 -12.71 4.63 4.81
CA GLY A 42 -12.17 5.94 4.47
C GLY A 42 -10.64 5.93 4.27
N PRO A 43 -10.07 6.99 3.69
CA PRO A 43 -8.63 7.09 3.49
C PRO A 43 -7.88 7.21 4.82
N LEU A 44 -6.67 6.64 4.88
CA LEU A 44 -5.72 6.87 5.95
C LEU A 44 -4.65 7.85 5.47
N VAL A 45 -4.40 8.92 6.23
CA VAL A 45 -3.44 9.96 5.87
C VAL A 45 -2.36 10.05 6.95
N TRP A 46 -1.11 9.80 6.56
CA TRP A 46 0.04 9.98 7.44
C TRP A 46 0.81 11.24 7.12
N THR A 47 0.96 12.11 8.11
CA THR A 47 1.73 13.34 8.03
C THR A 47 3.04 13.22 8.84
N GLY A 48 3.99 14.12 8.59
CA GLY A 48 5.26 14.17 9.34
C GLY A 48 6.38 14.85 8.58
N VAL A 49 7.52 15.08 9.24
CA VAL A 49 8.69 15.76 8.65
C VAL A 49 9.39 14.91 7.57
N ARG A 50 10.26 15.51 6.74
CA ARG A 50 11.04 14.78 5.72
C ARG A 50 12.02 13.82 6.41
N GLY A 51 12.23 12.64 5.82
CA GLY A 51 13.23 11.67 6.32
C GLY A 51 12.77 10.68 7.39
N VAL A 52 11.51 10.71 7.83
CA VAL A 52 10.97 9.82 8.89
C VAL A 52 10.43 8.48 8.39
N GLY A 53 10.80 8.06 7.17
CA GLY A 53 10.40 6.76 6.64
C GLY A 53 8.94 6.64 6.16
N LYS A 54 8.23 7.75 5.86
CA LYS A 54 6.84 7.71 5.37
C LYS A 54 6.67 6.83 4.13
N THR A 55 7.55 6.99 3.13
CA THR A 55 7.51 6.20 1.90
C THR A 55 7.78 4.72 2.15
N VAL A 56 8.76 4.40 3.00
CA VAL A 56 9.03 3.00 3.39
C VAL A 56 7.82 2.39 4.10
N THR A 57 7.15 3.16 4.96
CA THR A 57 5.93 2.71 5.66
C THR A 57 4.82 2.37 4.66
N LEU A 58 4.64 3.15 3.59
CA LEU A 58 3.68 2.85 2.52
C LEU A 58 4.06 1.58 1.72
N VAL A 59 5.35 1.34 1.49
CA VAL A 59 5.84 0.11 0.84
C VAL A 59 5.58 -1.12 1.70
N GLU A 60 5.83 -1.03 3.01
CA GLU A 60 5.53 -2.12 3.94
C GLU A 60 4.02 -2.36 4.05
N ALA A 61 3.20 -1.31 4.17
CA ALA A 61 1.74 -1.42 4.17
C ALA A 61 1.22 -2.14 2.92
N ARG A 62 1.77 -1.84 1.74
CA ARG A 62 1.47 -2.57 0.50
C ARG A 62 1.81 -4.06 0.60
N THR A 63 2.96 -4.39 1.17
CA THR A 63 3.41 -5.78 1.36
C THR A 63 2.47 -6.54 2.29
N ARG A 64 2.07 -5.93 3.41
CA ARG A 64 1.12 -6.54 4.36
C ARG A 64 -0.29 -6.69 3.79
N ALA A 65 -0.76 -5.71 3.03
CA ALA A 65 -2.01 -5.82 2.29
C ALA A 65 -2.00 -7.04 1.34
N GLY A 66 -0.90 -7.26 0.62
CA GLY A 66 -0.72 -8.44 -0.23
C GLY A 66 -0.81 -9.77 0.54
N ARG A 67 -0.25 -9.83 1.76
CA ARG A 67 -0.36 -11.03 2.62
C ARG A 67 -1.79 -11.30 3.09
N LEU A 68 -2.63 -10.27 3.17
CA LEU A 68 -4.06 -10.38 3.46
C LEU A 68 -4.90 -10.67 2.21
N GLY A 69 -4.28 -10.94 1.05
CA GLY A 69 -4.98 -11.22 -0.21
C GLY A 69 -5.49 -9.99 -0.94
N PHE A 70 -5.08 -8.78 -0.55
CA PHE A 70 -5.46 -7.55 -1.24
C PHE A 70 -4.51 -7.23 -2.38
N LEU A 71 -5.10 -6.82 -3.51
CA LEU A 71 -4.36 -6.18 -4.58
C LEU A 71 -4.06 -4.73 -4.19
N ALA A 72 -2.79 -4.32 -4.28
CA ALA A 72 -2.36 -2.97 -3.90
C ALA A 72 -1.52 -2.30 -4.98
N ALA A 73 -1.97 -1.12 -5.42
CA ALA A 73 -1.30 -0.24 -6.38
C ALA A 73 -0.64 0.94 -5.65
N HIS A 74 0.54 1.38 -6.12
CA HIS A 74 1.27 2.51 -5.54
C HIS A 74 1.38 3.64 -6.57
N VAL A 75 1.06 4.86 -6.14
CA VAL A 75 1.14 6.07 -6.96
C VAL A 75 1.78 7.19 -6.15
N THR A 76 2.78 7.85 -6.73
CA THR A 76 3.34 9.09 -6.16
C THR A 76 2.51 10.27 -6.65
N ALA A 77 2.08 11.19 -5.81
CA ALA A 77 1.50 12.44 -6.29
C ALA A 77 2.60 13.51 -6.50
N ASP A 78 2.52 14.25 -7.61
CA ASP A 78 3.39 15.40 -7.89
C ASP A 78 2.56 16.56 -8.48
N ARG A 79 3.23 17.67 -8.78
CA ARG A 79 2.58 18.89 -9.27
C ARG A 79 2.28 18.88 -10.78
N SER A 80 2.58 17.81 -11.52
CA SER A 80 2.33 17.73 -12.96
C SER A 80 0.85 17.71 -13.35
N GLY A 81 -0.03 17.38 -12.39
CA GLY A 81 -1.48 17.45 -12.57
C GLY A 81 -2.13 16.16 -13.06
N ASP A 82 -1.37 15.09 -13.36
CA ASP A 82 -1.91 13.88 -13.99
C ASP A 82 -2.12 12.69 -13.03
N LEU A 83 -2.58 12.98 -11.81
CA LEU A 83 -2.83 11.95 -10.80
C LEU A 83 -3.91 10.92 -11.24
N PRO A 84 -5.05 11.32 -11.85
CA PRO A 84 -6.08 10.37 -12.26
C PRO A 84 -5.58 9.32 -13.26
N HIS A 85 -4.82 9.74 -14.30
CA HIS A 85 -4.29 8.82 -15.29
C HIS A 85 -3.27 7.85 -14.68
N ARG A 86 -2.39 8.36 -13.81
CA ARG A 86 -1.41 7.52 -13.12
C ARG A 86 -2.04 6.53 -12.15
N LEU A 87 -3.13 6.93 -11.51
CA LEU A 87 -3.94 6.02 -10.69
C LEU A 87 -4.56 4.92 -11.55
N ALA A 88 -5.17 5.26 -12.68
CA ALA A 88 -5.73 4.29 -13.60
C ALA A 88 -4.66 3.33 -14.13
N ALA A 89 -3.49 3.84 -14.52
CA ALA A 89 -2.37 3.02 -14.99
C ALA A 89 -1.84 2.08 -13.90
N ALA A 90 -1.66 2.56 -12.66
CA ALA A 90 -1.18 1.74 -11.55
C ALA A 90 -2.18 0.65 -11.14
N ILE A 91 -3.48 0.96 -11.14
CA ILE A 91 -4.53 -0.03 -10.88
C ILE A 91 -4.59 -1.04 -12.02
N GLY A 92 -4.55 -0.59 -13.27
CA GLY A 92 -4.55 -1.46 -14.45
C GLY A 92 -3.36 -2.42 -14.45
N GLY A 93 -2.16 -1.92 -14.13
CA GLY A 93 -0.97 -2.74 -13.98
C GLY A 93 -1.07 -3.74 -12.82
N ALA A 94 -1.67 -3.35 -11.69
CA ALA A 94 -1.90 -4.28 -10.59
C ALA A 94 -2.89 -5.39 -10.99
N LEU A 95 -4.00 -5.05 -11.66
CA LEU A 95 -5.02 -6.01 -12.10
C LEU A 95 -4.46 -6.96 -13.16
N ALA A 96 -3.64 -6.48 -14.09
CA ALA A 96 -3.04 -7.30 -15.15
C ALA A 96 -2.05 -8.35 -14.61
N ASN A 97 -1.41 -8.07 -13.46
CA ASN A 97 -0.51 -9.00 -12.78
C ASN A 97 -1.21 -9.87 -11.73
N ALA A 98 -2.51 -9.67 -11.52
CA ALA A 98 -3.29 -10.48 -10.60
C ALA A 98 -3.89 -11.65 -11.36
N ASP A 99 -3.76 -12.86 -10.80
CA ASP A 99 -4.46 -14.05 -11.29
C ASP A 99 -5.95 -13.96 -10.94
N ILE A 100 -6.66 -12.97 -11.47
CA ILE A 100 -8.08 -12.75 -11.25
C ILE A 100 -8.82 -12.72 -12.58
N ASN A 101 -9.89 -13.50 -12.68
CA ASN A 101 -10.79 -13.49 -13.83
C ASN A 101 -12.11 -12.82 -13.44
N ARG A 102 -12.74 -12.17 -14.41
CA ARG A 102 -14.05 -11.59 -14.25
C ARG A 102 -15.12 -12.61 -14.67
N ALA A 103 -15.73 -13.28 -13.69
CA ALA A 103 -16.91 -14.10 -13.90
C ALA A 103 -18.17 -13.22 -13.77
N GLY A 104 -18.58 -12.60 -14.89
CA GLY A 104 -19.74 -11.71 -14.94
C GLY A 104 -19.53 -10.38 -14.19
N ARG A 105 -20.27 -10.15 -13.09
CA ARG A 105 -20.11 -8.97 -12.21
C ARG A 105 -19.11 -9.20 -11.07
N ARG A 106 -18.55 -10.39 -10.93
CA ARG A 106 -17.69 -10.77 -9.81
C ARG A 106 -16.27 -11.05 -10.30
N TRP A 107 -15.29 -10.59 -9.54
CA TRP A 107 -13.89 -10.94 -9.75
C TRP A 107 -13.58 -12.20 -8.92
N VAL A 108 -12.90 -13.15 -9.51
CA VAL A 108 -12.59 -14.47 -8.93
C VAL A 108 -11.11 -14.74 -9.10
N CYS A 109 -10.41 -15.14 -8.03
CA CYS A 109 -9.04 -15.60 -8.13
C CYS A 109 -8.98 -16.90 -8.94
N ILE A 110 -8.06 -16.97 -9.89
CA ILE A 110 -7.86 -18.12 -10.79
C ILE A 110 -6.85 -19.11 -10.18
N SER A 111 -5.97 -18.61 -9.29
CA SER A 111 -4.96 -19.40 -8.59
C SER A 111 -5.42 -19.64 -7.15
N ALA A 112 -5.55 -20.93 -6.77
CA ALA A 112 -5.86 -21.41 -5.42
C ALA A 112 -4.59 -21.83 -4.70
#